data_AF-A0A6C0DU87-F1
#
_entry.id   AF-A0A6C0DU87-F1
#
_cell.length_a   1.000
_cell.length_b   1.000
_cell.length_c   1.000
_cell.angle_alpha   90.00
_cell.angle_beta   90.00
_cell.angle_gamma   90.00
#
_symmetry.space_group_name_H-M   'P 1'
#
loop_
_entity.id
_entity.type
_entity.pdbx_description
1 polymer ?
#
loop_
_entity_poly.entity_id
_entity_poly.type
_entity_poly.pdbx_seq_one_letter_code
_entity_poly.pdbx_strand_id
1 'polypeptide(L)'
;METICIKCTMDPTSHSFKKISEKDGVCTYYTKPINSKLYTDTDGILSHYDNALKQIGDKKWIWIFDSDGFDLKHAMEVKTGSGIAKLLTEKYADNLLEIKIINPTWHIRTMLTAVWPFLSQTTCDKIRILKDRYYSVLEFV
;
A
#
# COMPACT_ATOMS: atom_id res chain seq x y z
N MET A 1 17.58 9.98 12.80
CA MET A 1 16.59 9.26 11.99
C MET A 1 15.32 10.08 11.99
N GLU A 2 14.91 10.59 10.83
CA GLU A 2 13.59 11.23 10.74
C GLU A 2 12.51 10.17 10.95
N THR A 3 11.57 10.50 11.83
CA THR A 3 10.42 9.65 12.12
C THR A 3 9.50 9.62 10.89
N ILE A 4 9.21 8.43 10.34
CA ILE A 4 8.31 8.26 9.17
C ILE A 4 6.96 8.99 9.39
N CYS A 5 6.41 8.87 10.60
CA CYS A 5 5.14 9.49 10.96
C CYS A 5 5.04 9.62 12.49
N ILE A 6 4.85 10.85 12.99
CA ILE A 6 4.70 11.12 14.43
C ILE A 6 3.48 10.38 15.00
N LYS A 7 2.37 10.32 14.25
CA LYS A 7 1.16 9.57 14.66
C LYS A 7 1.46 8.08 14.84
N CYS A 8 2.27 7.50 13.94
CA CYS A 8 2.70 6.10 14.05
C CYS A 8 3.69 5.84 15.21
N THR A 9 4.48 6.85 15.61
CA THR A 9 5.31 6.77 16.82
C THR A 9 4.48 6.75 18.10
N MET A 10 3.39 7.51 18.14
CA MET A 10 2.47 7.53 19.27
C MET A 10 1.58 6.29 19.31
N ASP A 11 1.10 5.85 18.15
CA ASP A 11 0.29 4.65 17.98
C ASP A 11 0.67 3.94 16.67
N PRO A 12 1.40 2.81 16.74
CA PRO A 12 1.80 2.04 15.57
C PRO A 12 0.65 1.51 14.71
N THR A 13 -0.59 1.56 15.19
CA THR A 13 -1.80 1.16 14.43
C THR A 13 -2.45 2.32 13.68
N SER A 14 -1.87 3.52 13.74
CA SER A 14 -2.38 4.72 13.04
C SER A 14 -2.53 4.50 11.53
N HIS A 15 -1.43 4.09 10.87
CA HIS A 15 -1.38 3.77 9.44
C HIS A 15 -0.87 2.35 9.21
N SER A 16 -1.45 1.65 8.24
CA SER A 16 -1.19 0.22 8.02
C SER A 16 -0.03 -0.10 7.07
N PHE A 17 0.48 0.87 6.30
CA PHE A 17 1.63 0.67 5.39
C PHE A 17 2.94 0.52 6.17
N LYS A 18 3.53 -0.67 6.16
CA LYS A 18 4.72 -0.98 6.97
C LYS A 18 5.67 -1.87 6.20
N LYS A 19 6.97 -1.66 6.38
CA LYS A 19 8.00 -2.59 5.90
C LYS A 19 7.97 -3.85 6.78
N ILE A 20 7.89 -5.03 6.16
CA ILE A 20 7.82 -6.31 6.86
C ILE A 20 9.06 -7.19 6.65
N SER A 21 9.79 -6.98 5.55
CA SER A 21 11.04 -7.70 5.27
C SER A 21 11.95 -6.92 4.33
N GLU A 22 13.23 -7.30 4.31
CA GLU A 22 14.17 -6.96 3.26
C GLU A 22 14.98 -8.21 2.93
N LYS A 23 14.95 -8.65 1.67
CA LYS A 23 15.69 -9.83 1.19
C LYS A 23 16.37 -9.48 -0.12
N ASP A 24 17.67 -9.78 -0.23
CA ASP A 24 18.47 -9.53 -1.44
C ASP A 24 18.35 -8.09 -1.98
N GLY A 25 18.27 -7.11 -1.07
CA GLY A 25 18.13 -5.69 -1.42
C GLY A 25 16.73 -5.25 -1.85
N VAL A 26 15.74 -6.14 -1.81
CA VAL A 26 14.33 -5.84 -2.09
C VAL A 26 13.55 -5.66 -0.80
N CYS A 27 12.93 -4.49 -0.62
CA CYS A 27 12.07 -4.21 0.53
C CYS A 27 10.64 -4.69 0.28
N THR A 28 10.04 -5.41 1.22
CA THR A 28 8.62 -5.76 1.15
C THR A 28 7.82 -4.90 2.11
N TYR A 29 6.82 -4.22 1.58
CA TYR A 29 5.85 -3.45 2.35
C TYR A 29 4.50 -4.15 2.37
N TYR A 30 3.76 -3.97 3.45
CA TYR A 30 2.45 -4.55 3.67
C TYR A 30 1.46 -3.49 4.12
N THR A 31 0.22 -3.57 3.62
CA THR A 31 -0.92 -2.74 4.02
C THR A 31 -2.10 -3.65 4.30
N LYS A 32 -2.72 -3.51 5.48
CA LYS A 32 -4.05 -4.06 5.80
C LYS A 32 -4.95 -2.94 6.31
N PRO A 33 -5.84 -2.37 5.47
CA PRO A 33 -6.59 -1.16 5.81
C PRO A 33 -7.45 -1.29 7.08
N ILE A 34 -8.09 -2.44 7.27
CA ILE A 34 -8.97 -2.68 8.45
C ILE A 34 -8.22 -2.59 9.79
N ASN A 35 -6.89 -2.75 9.79
CA ASN A 35 -6.07 -2.61 10.99
C ASN A 35 -5.65 -1.16 11.29
N SER A 36 -6.01 -0.21 10.43
CA SER A 36 -5.63 1.20 10.55
C SER A 36 -6.67 1.97 11.35
N LYS A 37 -6.28 2.71 12.38
CA LYS A 37 -7.21 3.58 13.13
C LYS A 37 -7.51 4.89 12.40
N LEU A 38 -6.56 5.39 11.62
CA LEU A 38 -6.67 6.67 10.90
C LEU A 38 -6.84 6.46 9.39
N TYR A 39 -7.73 5.56 8.99
CA TYR A 39 -7.94 5.21 7.57
C TYR A 39 -8.55 6.36 6.74
N THR A 40 -9.07 7.40 7.38
CA THR A 40 -9.63 8.63 6.75
C THR A 40 -8.65 9.81 6.73
N ASP A 41 -7.45 9.65 7.31
CA ASP A 41 -6.42 10.71 7.39
C ASP A 41 -5.62 10.78 6.09
N THR A 42 -6.26 11.18 4.98
CA THR A 42 -5.65 11.16 3.64
C THR A 42 -4.25 11.78 3.62
N ASP A 43 -4.09 12.99 4.15
CA ASP A 43 -2.79 13.69 4.09
C ASP A 43 -1.73 12.99 4.95
N GLY A 44 -2.11 12.49 6.12
CA GLY A 44 -1.23 11.70 6.98
C GLY A 44 -0.82 10.37 6.35
N ILE A 45 -1.75 9.69 5.66
CA ILE A 45 -1.49 8.46 4.92
C ILE A 45 -0.51 8.74 3.78
N LEU A 46 -0.76 9.75 2.95
CA LEU A 46 0.12 10.08 1.81
C LEU A 46 1.52 10.46 2.28
N SER A 47 1.63 11.28 3.32
CA SER A 47 2.91 11.63 3.94
C SER A 47 3.63 10.41 4.51
N HIS A 48 2.89 9.49 5.15
CA HIS A 48 3.46 8.25 5.67
C HIS A 48 4.02 7.35 4.57
N TYR A 49 3.32 7.19 3.45
CA TYR A 49 3.84 6.46 2.27
C TYR A 49 5.08 7.15 1.70
N ASP A 50 5.04 8.47 1.48
CA ASP A 50 6.14 9.24 0.90
C ASP A 50 7.40 9.14 1.77
N ASN A 51 7.28 9.32 3.09
CA ASN A 51 8.41 9.22 4.01
C ASN A 51 8.96 7.80 4.09
N ALA A 52 8.10 6.79 4.15
CA ALA A 52 8.53 5.39 4.23
C ALA A 52 9.28 4.94 2.98
N LEU A 53 8.85 5.39 1.79
CA LEU A 53 9.51 5.08 0.52
C LEU A 53 10.78 5.91 0.29
N LYS A 54 10.81 7.18 0.70
CA LYS A 54 12.05 7.99 0.70
C LYS A 54 13.16 7.33 1.51
N GLN A 55 12.83 6.72 2.66
CA GLN A 55 13.83 6.11 3.54
C GLN A 55 14.55 4.90 2.94
N ILE A 56 13.94 4.20 1.98
CA ILE A 56 14.61 3.09 1.29
C ILE A 56 15.44 3.54 0.08
N GLY A 57 15.36 4.82 -0.30
CA GLY A 57 16.09 5.38 -1.44
C GLY A 57 15.81 4.63 -2.73
N ASP A 58 16.86 4.20 -3.42
CA ASP A 58 16.76 3.51 -4.70
C ASP A 58 16.54 2.00 -4.61
N LYS A 59 16.35 1.46 -3.40
CA LYS A 59 16.09 0.02 -3.23
C LYS A 59 14.81 -0.37 -3.98
N LYS A 60 14.87 -1.52 -4.64
CA LYS A 60 13.69 -2.14 -5.23
C LYS A 60 12.72 -2.56 -4.12
N TRP A 61 11.43 -2.55 -4.42
CA TRP A 61 10.43 -2.88 -3.42
C TRP A 61 9.16 -3.52 -3.98
N ILE A 62 8.47 -4.25 -3.12
CA ILE A 62 7.21 -4.92 -3.40
C ILE A 62 6.17 -4.40 -2.42
N TRP A 63 4.94 -4.23 -2.90
CA TRP A 63 3.79 -3.88 -2.07
C TRP A 63 2.81 -5.04 -1.96
N ILE A 64 2.52 -5.48 -0.75
CA ILE A 64 1.46 -6.43 -0.44
C ILE A 64 0.27 -5.64 0.12
N PHE A 65 -0.86 -5.69 -0.57
CA PHE A 65 -2.13 -5.13 -0.11
C PHE A 65 -3.05 -6.27 0.30
N ASP A 66 -3.27 -6.44 1.60
CA ASP A 66 -4.23 -7.40 2.14
C ASP A 66 -5.60 -6.74 2.24
N SER A 67 -6.51 -7.18 1.38
CA SER A 67 -7.87 -6.66 1.36
C SER A 67 -8.84 -7.46 2.22
N ASP A 68 -8.37 -8.44 3.00
CA ASP A 68 -9.21 -9.12 3.98
C ASP A 68 -9.85 -8.11 4.95
N GLY A 69 -11.18 -8.15 5.08
CA GLY A 69 -11.96 -7.17 5.84
C GLY A 69 -12.12 -5.79 5.18
N PHE A 70 -11.61 -5.57 3.96
CA PHE A 70 -11.79 -4.33 3.22
C PHE A 70 -13.24 -4.20 2.75
N ASP A 71 -13.98 -3.28 3.36
CA ASP A 71 -15.42 -3.09 3.19
C ASP A 71 -15.78 -1.78 2.45
N LEU A 72 -17.08 -1.47 2.41
CA LEU A 72 -17.60 -0.27 1.76
C LEU A 72 -17.04 1.03 2.36
N LYS A 73 -16.82 1.09 3.68
CA LYS A 73 -16.29 2.30 4.34
C LYS A 73 -14.89 2.63 3.83
N HIS A 74 -14.08 1.61 3.57
CA HIS A 74 -12.76 1.78 3.00
C HIS A 74 -12.80 2.05 1.49
N ALA A 75 -13.77 1.50 0.76
CA ALA A 75 -13.96 1.78 -0.67
C ALA A 75 -14.41 3.23 -0.93
N MET A 76 -15.06 3.89 0.03
CA MET A 76 -15.43 5.31 -0.05
C MET A 76 -14.21 6.25 0.00
N GLU A 77 -13.04 5.77 0.40
CA GLU A 77 -11.78 6.53 0.46
C GLU A 77 -11.09 6.63 -0.92
N VAL A 78 -11.87 6.89 -1.97
CA VAL A 78 -11.37 7.03 -3.35
C VAL A 78 -10.31 8.13 -3.44
N LYS A 79 -10.46 9.23 -2.67
CA LYS A 79 -9.46 10.30 -2.59
C LYS A 79 -8.12 9.78 -2.06
N THR A 80 -8.14 8.99 -1.00
CA THR A 80 -6.91 8.41 -0.42
C THR A 80 -6.24 7.47 -1.40
N GLY A 81 -6.97 6.54 -2.01
CA GLY A 81 -6.35 5.61 -2.96
C GLY A 81 -5.93 6.26 -4.29
N SER A 82 -6.64 7.27 -4.78
CA SER A 82 -6.18 8.04 -5.96
C SER A 82 -4.93 8.85 -5.64
N GLY A 83 -4.82 9.41 -4.43
CA GLY A 83 -3.59 10.05 -3.95
C GLY A 83 -2.41 9.07 -3.89
N ILE A 84 -2.63 7.85 -3.39
CA ILE A 84 -1.60 6.80 -3.37
C ILE A 84 -1.22 6.42 -4.81
N ALA A 85 -2.19 6.21 -5.69
CA ALA A 85 -1.94 5.85 -7.09
C ALA A 85 -1.07 6.89 -7.82
N LYS A 86 -1.36 8.19 -7.62
CA LYS A 86 -0.55 9.30 -8.14
C LYS A 86 0.85 9.28 -7.54
N LEU A 87 0.96 9.18 -6.22
CA LEU A 87 2.25 9.15 -5.52
C LEU A 87 3.16 8.04 -6.05
N LEU A 88 2.62 6.83 -6.22
CA LEU A 88 3.35 5.70 -6.77
C LEU A 88 3.79 5.97 -8.20
N THR A 89 2.87 6.40 -9.05
CA THR A 89 3.12 6.64 -10.47
C THR A 89 4.13 7.76 -10.72
N GLU A 90 4.06 8.85 -9.95
CA GLU A 90 4.87 10.04 -10.16
C GLU A 90 6.26 9.96 -9.52
N LYS A 91 6.42 9.19 -8.43
CA LYS A 91 7.67 9.20 -7.65
C LYS A 91 8.35 7.84 -7.47
N TYR A 92 7.60 6.75 -7.41
CA TYR A 92 8.13 5.46 -6.90
C TYR A 92 7.98 4.29 -7.86
N ALA A 93 7.44 4.52 -9.07
CA ALA A 93 7.14 3.49 -10.04
C ALA A 93 8.40 2.75 -10.52
N ASP A 94 9.55 3.42 -10.67
CA ASP A 94 10.77 2.82 -11.24
C ASP A 94 11.39 1.74 -10.35
N ASN A 95 11.27 1.90 -9.03
CA ASN A 95 11.80 0.97 -8.04
C ASN A 95 10.75 -0.01 -7.51
N LEU A 96 9.46 0.25 -7.78
CA LEU A 96 8.39 -0.71 -7.52
C LEU A 96 8.51 -1.90 -8.47
N LEU A 97 8.61 -3.11 -7.94
CA LEU A 97 8.64 -4.35 -8.72
C LEU A 97 7.25 -4.92 -8.93
N GLU A 98 6.43 -4.94 -7.88
CA GLU A 98 5.15 -5.63 -7.89
C GLU A 98 4.19 -5.06 -6.83
N ILE A 99 2.91 -5.02 -7.16
CA ILE A 99 1.80 -4.80 -6.22
C ILE A 99 0.99 -6.10 -6.16
N LYS A 100 1.10 -6.84 -5.06
CA LYS A 100 0.32 -8.06 -4.80
C LYS A 100 -0.91 -7.72 -3.98
N ILE A 101 -2.08 -7.94 -4.54
CA ILE A 101 -3.36 -7.82 -3.83
C ILE A 101 -3.75 -9.23 -3.40
N ILE A 102 -3.74 -9.46 -2.09
CA ILE A 102 -4.07 -10.74 -1.48
C ILE A 102 -5.43 -10.67 -0.78
N ASN A 103 -6.07 -11.83 -0.65
CA ASN A 103 -7.40 -11.97 -0.05
C ASN A 103 -8.43 -10.97 -0.64
N PRO A 104 -8.56 -10.90 -1.99
CA PRO A 104 -9.34 -9.88 -2.69
C PRO A 104 -10.83 -9.91 -2.30
N THR A 105 -11.34 -8.80 -1.75
CA THR A 105 -12.79 -8.56 -1.63
C THR A 105 -13.38 -8.01 -2.93
N TRP A 106 -14.71 -7.98 -3.05
CA TRP A 106 -15.33 -7.30 -4.19
C TRP A 106 -15.12 -5.78 -4.14
N HIS A 107 -15.03 -5.22 -2.92
CA HIS A 107 -14.79 -3.78 -2.69
C HIS A 107 -13.44 -3.33 -3.24
N ILE A 108 -12.36 -4.12 -3.07
CA ILE A 108 -11.05 -3.74 -3.64
C ILE A 108 -11.09 -3.71 -5.16
N ARG A 109 -11.91 -4.54 -5.82
CA ARG A 109 -12.06 -4.48 -7.29
C ARG A 109 -12.67 -3.16 -7.73
N THR A 110 -13.75 -2.72 -7.07
CA THR A 110 -14.37 -1.42 -7.32
C THR A 110 -13.37 -0.28 -7.09
N MET A 111 -12.61 -0.36 -6.01
CA MET A 111 -11.60 0.64 -5.68
C MET A 111 -10.48 0.70 -6.73
N LEU A 112 -9.98 -0.46 -7.19
CA LEU A 112 -8.99 -0.54 -8.28
C LEU A 112 -9.51 0.10 -9.57
N THR A 113 -10.76 -0.16 -9.93
CA THR A 113 -11.40 0.49 -11.09
C THR A 113 -11.46 2.02 -10.92
N ALA A 114 -11.78 2.50 -9.71
CA ALA A 114 -11.86 3.93 -9.42
C ALA A 114 -10.49 4.63 -9.48
N VAL A 115 -9.41 3.95 -9.03
CA VAL A 115 -8.06 4.52 -9.05
C VAL A 115 -7.31 4.29 -10.36
N TRP A 116 -7.82 3.43 -11.23
CA TRP A 116 -7.19 3.07 -12.51
C TRP A 116 -6.75 4.27 -13.37
N PRO A 117 -7.55 5.35 -13.50
CA PRO A 117 -7.15 6.52 -14.31
C PRO A 117 -5.92 7.28 -13.77
N PHE A 118 -5.50 7.02 -12.53
CA PHE A 118 -4.36 7.67 -11.87
C PHE A 118 -3.09 6.81 -11.89
N LEU A 119 -3.15 5.62 -12.48
CA LEU A 119 -2.03 4.72 -12.61
C LEU A 119 -1.44 4.82 -14.02
N SER A 120 -0.11 4.86 -14.13
CA SER A 120 0.55 4.66 -15.42
C SER A 120 0.44 3.21 -15.86
N GLN A 121 0.60 2.95 -17.17
CA GLN A 121 0.64 1.58 -17.70
C GLN A 121 1.71 0.74 -16.99
N THR A 122 2.90 1.31 -16.75
CA THR A 122 3.99 0.66 -16.02
C THR A 122 3.58 0.23 -14.61
N THR A 123 2.81 1.04 -13.89
CA THR A 123 2.31 0.67 -12.56
C THR A 123 1.21 -0.38 -12.66
N CYS A 124 0.30 -0.26 -13.63
CA CYS A 124 -0.75 -1.26 -13.87
C CYS A 124 -0.18 -2.65 -14.17
N ASP A 125 0.88 -2.73 -14.99
CA ASP A 125 1.53 -3.98 -15.39
C ASP A 125 2.16 -4.73 -14.21
N LYS A 126 2.38 -4.04 -13.08
CA LYS A 126 2.94 -4.58 -11.84
C LYS A 126 1.88 -5.07 -10.85
N ILE A 127 0.59 -4.85 -11.12
CA ILE A 127 -0.50 -5.29 -10.25
C ILE A 127 -0.79 -6.78 -10.50
N ARG A 128 -0.81 -7.57 -9.42
CA ARG A 128 -1.19 -8.99 -9.42
C ARG A 128 -2.23 -9.23 -8.33
N ILE A 129 -3.38 -9.78 -8.72
CA ILE A 129 -4.44 -10.16 -7.80
C ILE A 129 -4.36 -11.67 -7.57
N LEU A 130 -4.02 -12.07 -6.35
CA LEU A 130 -3.92 -13.47 -5.95
C LEU A 130 -5.25 -13.92 -5.33
N LYS A 131 -5.89 -14.93 -5.92
CA LYS A 131 -7.26 -15.34 -5.58
C LYS A 131 -7.45 -16.86 -5.51
N ASP A 132 -6.38 -17.62 -5.69
CA ASP A 132 -6.34 -19.08 -5.70
C ASP A 132 -6.48 -19.67 -4.29
N ARG A 133 -6.08 -18.94 -3.25
CA ARG A 133 -6.24 -19.32 -1.86
C ARG A 133 -6.23 -18.10 -0.94
N TYR A 134 -6.43 -18.35 0.35
CA TYR A 134 -6.11 -17.37 1.39
C TYR A 134 -4.59 -17.28 1.59
N TYR A 135 -4.10 -16.06 1.81
CA TYR A 135 -2.69 -15.76 2.03
C TYR A 135 -2.48 -15.13 3.41
N SER A 136 -1.47 -15.60 4.12
CA SER A 136 -0.99 -14.98 5.36
C SER A 136 0.15 -14.01 5.06
N VAL A 137 0.22 -12.90 5.81
CA VAL A 137 1.35 -11.96 5.74
C VAL A 137 2.69 -12.64 6.03
N LEU A 138 2.68 -13.70 6.86
CA LEU A 138 3.90 -14.44 7.25
C LEU A 138 4.60 -15.11 6.07
N GLU A 139 3.90 -15.32 4.96
CA GLU A 139 4.48 -15.88 3.72
C GLU A 139 5.41 -14.90 2.99
N PHE A 140 5.37 -13.62 3.37
CA PHE A 140 6.13 -12.53 2.74
C PHE A 140 7.23 -11.95 3.65
N VAL A 141 7.39 -12.49 4.86
CA VAL A 141 8.42 -12.09 5.84
C VAL A 141 9.71 -12.82 5.58
#